data_AF-A0A4Y7TB75-F1
#
_entry.id   AF-A0A4Y7TB75-F1
#
_cell.length_a   1.000
_cell.length_b   1.000
_cell.length_c   1.000
_cell.angle_alpha   90.00
_cell.angle_beta   90.00
_cell.angle_gamma   90.00
#
_symmetry.space_group_name_H-M   'P 1'
#
loop_
_entity.id
_entity.type
_entity.pdbx_description
1 polymer ?
#
loop_
_entity_poly.entity_id
_entity_poly.type
_entity_poly.pdbx_seq_one_letter_code
_entity_poly.pdbx_strand_id
1 'polypeptide(L)'
;MSCGEVLKTFLQSPADSCMRERVQLEDLCVATADWNNAMEDAFSLLVTSCYVETVKTYRIEQDCFQFEENSIYTAFPPSVFDPSRFPNMQTMMVTTIPPHFFHIDQRIMDPLLHGLDQLSRQGGGSKLRSLSLTFDYDIDDEEDEDDQIEGYDIRADLDALVEEDTWSRLDDILLRLGFSRLKSVTITFDFPPYKISLEDWRTPRRPFCRRWRG
;
A
#
# COMPACT_ATOMS: atom_id res chain seq x y z
N MET A 1 10.20 -20.08 -17.20
CA MET A 1 10.12 -20.14 -15.73
C MET A 1 9.63 -18.79 -15.28
N SER A 2 8.50 -18.74 -14.58
CA SER A 2 7.95 -17.47 -14.10
C SER A 2 8.76 -16.95 -12.90
N CYS A 3 8.68 -15.65 -12.60
CA CYS A 3 9.34 -15.07 -11.43
C CYS A 3 8.94 -15.77 -10.13
N GLY A 4 7.65 -16.14 -10.00
CA GLY A 4 7.14 -16.89 -8.85
C GLY A 4 7.79 -18.27 -8.68
N GLU A 5 8.02 -19.01 -9.78
CA GLU A 5 8.71 -20.31 -9.75
C GLU A 5 10.18 -20.18 -9.32
N VAL A 6 10.89 -19.14 -9.78
CA VAL A 6 12.27 -18.85 -9.37
C VAL A 6 12.33 -18.54 -7.87
N LEU A 7 11.45 -17.65 -7.39
CA LEU A 7 11.39 -17.28 -5.98
C LEU A 7 11.02 -18.47 -5.09
N LYS A 8 10.03 -19.27 -5.50
CA LYS A 8 9.64 -20.50 -4.79
C LYS A 8 10.80 -21.48 -4.66
N THR A 9 11.54 -21.70 -5.75
CA THR A 9 12.72 -22.57 -5.75
C THR A 9 13.80 -22.04 -4.80
N PHE A 10 14.05 -20.73 -4.80
CA PHE A 10 14.99 -20.09 -3.88
C PHE A 10 14.57 -20.28 -2.40
N LEU A 11 13.29 -20.04 -2.08
CA LEU A 11 12.75 -20.17 -0.72
C LEU A 11 12.68 -21.62 -0.23
N GLN A 12 12.49 -22.59 -1.14
CA GLN A 12 12.43 -24.01 -0.82
C GLN A 12 13.80 -24.69 -0.83
N SER A 13 14.81 -24.05 -1.44
CA SER A 13 16.16 -24.61 -1.49
C SER A 13 16.64 -24.88 -0.06
N PRO A 14 17.09 -26.12 0.23
CA PRO A 14 17.69 -26.44 1.52
C PRO A 14 18.97 -25.64 1.63
N ALA A 15 18.89 -24.54 2.37
CA ALA A 15 20.07 -23.85 2.82
C ALA A 15 20.84 -24.83 3.68
N ASP A 16 22.11 -25.08 3.33
CA ASP A 16 23.11 -25.41 4.36
C ASP A 16 22.81 -24.51 5.55
N SER A 17 22.62 -25.12 6.73
CA SER A 17 22.07 -24.51 7.94
C SER A 17 22.67 -23.16 8.34
N CYS A 18 23.84 -22.81 7.78
CA CYS A 18 24.55 -21.54 7.92
C CYS A 18 23.92 -20.33 7.18
N MET A 19 23.18 -20.51 6.07
CA MET A 19 22.71 -19.38 5.23
C MET A 19 21.38 -18.76 5.70
N ARG A 20 20.42 -19.57 6.19
CA ARG A 20 19.12 -19.05 6.69
C ARG A 20 19.24 -18.30 8.02
N GLU A 21 20.25 -18.60 8.83
CA GLU A 21 20.54 -17.86 10.07
C GLU A 21 21.10 -16.45 9.81
N ARG A 22 21.50 -16.12 8.57
CA ARG A 22 22.18 -14.86 8.24
C ARG A 22 21.38 -13.87 7.41
N VAL A 23 20.35 -14.32 6.69
CA VAL A 23 19.54 -13.41 5.87
C VAL A 23 18.46 -12.81 6.74
N GLN A 24 18.69 -11.57 7.18
CA GLN A 24 17.68 -10.76 7.85
C GLN A 24 16.97 -9.94 6.78
N LEU A 25 15.69 -10.25 6.55
CA LEU A 25 14.85 -9.45 5.66
C LEU A 25 14.24 -8.34 6.51
N GLU A 26 14.81 -7.14 6.42
CA GLU A 26 14.30 -5.96 7.15
C GLU A 26 13.33 -5.11 6.33
N ASP A 27 13.45 -5.13 5.01
CA ASP A 27 12.61 -4.38 4.08
C ASP A 27 12.03 -5.34 3.04
N LEU A 28 10.70 -5.40 2.97
CA LEU A 28 9.97 -6.19 1.99
C LEU A 28 9.14 -5.25 1.13
N CYS A 29 9.40 -5.22 -0.17
CA CYS A 29 8.59 -4.53 -1.15
C CYS A 29 7.88 -5.53 -2.06
N VAL A 30 6.59 -5.32 -2.27
CA VAL A 30 5.75 -6.04 -3.23
C VAL A 30 5.32 -5.05 -4.30
N ALA A 31 5.85 -5.19 -5.52
CA ALA A 31 5.60 -4.31 -6.66
C ALA A 31 5.13 -5.10 -7.90
N THR A 32 4.40 -4.46 -8.82
CA THR A 32 3.70 -5.13 -9.93
C THR A 32 4.51 -5.35 -11.23
N ALA A 33 4.17 -6.48 -11.89
CA ALA A 33 4.16 -6.65 -13.35
C ALA A 33 3.18 -7.77 -13.76
N ASP A 34 3.14 -8.90 -13.04
CA ASP A 34 2.19 -10.02 -13.25
C ASP A 34 2.00 -10.85 -11.97
N TRP A 35 0.96 -10.60 -11.18
CA TRP A 35 0.68 -11.38 -9.95
C TRP A 35 -0.13 -12.64 -10.27
N ASN A 36 0.57 -13.74 -10.58
CA ASN A 36 -0.05 -15.05 -10.88
C ASN A 36 -0.02 -16.01 -9.67
N ASN A 37 -0.67 -17.16 -9.80
CA ASN A 37 -0.73 -18.19 -8.75
C ASN A 37 0.67 -18.64 -8.25
N ALA A 38 1.68 -18.65 -9.12
CA ALA A 38 3.04 -19.01 -8.71
C ALA A 38 3.67 -17.94 -7.80
N MET A 39 3.35 -16.67 -8.02
CA MET A 39 3.75 -15.57 -7.14
C MET A 39 3.03 -15.64 -5.80
N GLU A 40 1.72 -15.93 -5.81
CA GLU A 40 0.94 -16.10 -4.57
C GLU A 40 1.48 -17.23 -3.68
N ASP A 41 1.82 -18.36 -4.29
CA ASP A 41 2.48 -19.49 -3.61
C ASP A 41 3.83 -19.08 -3.01
N ALA A 42 4.65 -18.36 -3.78
CA ALA A 42 5.98 -17.93 -3.35
C ALA A 42 5.88 -16.90 -2.21
N PHE A 43 4.96 -15.95 -2.30
CA PHE A 43 4.68 -14.97 -1.25
C PHE A 43 4.18 -15.67 0.03
N SER A 44 3.28 -16.64 -0.10
CA SER A 44 2.81 -17.44 1.04
C SER A 44 3.95 -18.19 1.72
N LEU A 45 4.91 -18.73 0.96
CA LEU A 45 6.11 -19.36 1.50
C LEU A 45 7.04 -18.35 2.20
N LEU A 46 7.20 -17.16 1.65
CA LEU A 46 7.99 -16.09 2.26
C LEU A 46 7.42 -15.70 3.63
N VAL A 47 6.10 -15.49 3.70
CA VAL A 47 5.38 -15.12 4.92
C VAL A 47 5.33 -16.24 5.95
N THR A 48 5.39 -17.51 5.54
CA THR A 48 5.44 -18.64 6.48
C THR A 48 6.86 -19.03 6.89
N SER A 49 7.88 -18.43 6.26
CA SER A 49 9.29 -18.64 6.60
C SER A 49 9.72 -17.77 7.79
N CYS A 50 10.84 -18.11 8.43
CA CYS A 50 11.37 -17.42 9.63
C CYS A 50 11.71 -15.92 9.42
N TYR A 51 11.57 -15.38 8.21
CA TYR A 51 11.91 -13.99 7.87
C TYR A 51 10.89 -12.97 8.36
N VAL A 52 9.65 -13.38 8.69
CA VAL A 52 8.59 -12.43 9.10
C VAL A 52 8.87 -11.69 10.40
N GLU A 53 9.69 -12.26 11.28
CA GLU A 53 10.06 -11.60 12.53
C GLU A 53 11.09 -10.49 12.33
N THR A 54 11.85 -10.52 11.25
CA THR A 54 12.89 -9.52 10.96
C THR A 54 12.36 -8.30 10.22
N VAL A 55 11.24 -8.43 9.48
CA VAL A 55 10.67 -7.35 8.68
C VAL A 55 10.35 -6.13 9.56
N LYS A 56 10.93 -4.99 9.20
CA LYS A 56 10.73 -3.68 9.82
C LYS A 56 9.93 -2.75 8.92
N THR A 57 10.15 -2.83 7.62
CA THR A 57 9.47 -2.02 6.61
C THR A 57 8.76 -2.92 5.63
N TYR A 58 7.46 -2.67 5.42
CA TYR A 58 6.67 -3.36 4.41
C TYR A 58 6.08 -2.35 3.44
N ARG A 59 6.35 -2.55 2.15
CA ARG A 59 5.93 -1.68 1.06
C ARG A 59 5.09 -2.46 0.06
N ILE A 60 3.98 -1.88 -0.35
CA ILE A 60 3.13 -2.37 -1.43
C ILE A 60 3.11 -1.25 -2.47
N GLU A 61 3.66 -1.51 -3.65
CA GLU A 61 3.78 -0.57 -4.76
C GLU A 61 2.92 -1.11 -5.91
N GLN A 62 1.64 -0.80 -5.86
CA GLN A 62 0.69 -1.13 -6.93
C GLN A 62 0.66 0.02 -7.93
N ASP A 63 1.81 0.20 -8.57
CA ASP A 63 2.09 1.30 -9.47
C ASP A 63 2.32 0.79 -10.90
N CYS A 64 1.61 1.38 -11.86
CA CYS A 64 1.39 0.82 -13.19
C CYS A 64 2.27 1.47 -14.26
N PHE A 65 3.58 1.60 -14.06
CA PHE A 65 4.41 2.39 -14.98
C PHE A 65 5.38 1.62 -15.88
N GLN A 66 5.29 0.29 -16.01
CA GLN A 66 6.30 -0.42 -16.83
C GLN A 66 5.80 -1.45 -17.84
N PHE A 67 4.49 -1.62 -18.06
CA PHE A 67 4.04 -2.64 -19.00
C PHE A 67 3.08 -2.12 -20.07
N GLU A 68 3.37 -2.59 -21.28
CA GLU A 68 2.80 -2.27 -22.58
C GLU A 68 1.27 -2.14 -22.56
N GLU A 69 0.70 -1.42 -23.54
CA GLU A 69 -0.73 -1.13 -23.79
C GLU A 69 -1.73 -2.31 -23.67
N ASN A 70 -1.27 -3.53 -23.40
CA ASN A 70 -2.05 -4.76 -23.25
C ASN A 70 -1.91 -5.47 -21.89
N SER A 71 -1.18 -4.92 -20.90
CA SER A 71 -1.11 -5.57 -19.58
C SER A 71 -2.42 -5.38 -18.82
N ILE A 72 -3.20 -6.45 -18.71
CA ILE A 72 -4.42 -6.48 -17.90
C ILE A 72 -4.00 -6.22 -16.44
N TYR A 73 -4.45 -5.09 -15.90
CA TYR A 73 -4.34 -4.72 -14.49
C TYR A 73 -4.74 -5.89 -13.57
N THR A 74 -3.77 -6.61 -13.02
CA THR A 74 -4.05 -7.68 -12.05
C THR A 74 -4.01 -7.10 -10.65
N ALA A 75 -5.16 -7.04 -9.99
CA ALA A 75 -5.22 -6.63 -8.59
C ALA A 75 -4.44 -7.61 -7.71
N PHE A 76 -3.63 -7.08 -6.77
CA PHE A 76 -3.04 -7.92 -5.73
C PHE A 76 -4.14 -8.59 -4.91
N PRO A 77 -3.96 -9.84 -4.44
CA PRO A 77 -4.93 -10.48 -3.57
C PRO A 77 -4.96 -9.84 -2.17
N PRO A 78 -6.06 -10.02 -1.40
CA PRO A 78 -6.21 -9.45 -0.07
C PRO A 78 -5.10 -9.82 0.92
N SER A 79 -4.45 -10.97 0.71
CA SER A 79 -3.36 -11.49 1.53
C SER A 79 -2.13 -10.58 1.55
N VAL A 80 -1.90 -9.80 0.48
CA VAL A 80 -0.81 -8.83 0.38
C VAL A 80 -1.03 -7.66 1.34
N PHE A 81 -2.27 -7.26 1.57
CA PHE A 81 -2.60 -6.09 2.40
C PHE A 81 -2.76 -6.39 3.89
N ASP A 82 -2.35 -7.58 4.37
CA ASP A 82 -2.51 -8.01 5.76
C ASP A 82 -1.24 -7.81 6.59
N PRO A 83 -1.06 -6.66 7.29
CA PRO A 83 0.12 -6.39 8.10
C PRO A 83 0.26 -7.26 9.35
N SER A 84 -0.77 -8.02 9.74
CA SER A 84 -0.72 -8.86 10.95
C SER A 84 0.34 -9.95 10.87
N ARG A 85 0.76 -10.29 9.64
CA ARG A 85 1.81 -11.24 9.27
C ARG A 85 3.20 -10.80 9.71
N PHE A 86 3.41 -9.51 9.99
CA PHE A 86 4.72 -8.94 10.34
C PHE A 86 4.68 -8.30 11.74
N PRO A 87 4.75 -9.09 12.82
CA PRO A 87 4.53 -8.61 14.19
C PRO A 87 5.55 -7.55 14.67
N ASN A 88 6.73 -7.50 14.04
CA ASN A 88 7.80 -6.56 14.37
C ASN A 88 7.92 -5.37 13.41
N MET A 89 6.99 -5.24 12.46
CA MET A 89 6.96 -4.15 11.49
C MET A 89 6.80 -2.80 12.19
N GLN A 90 7.62 -1.84 11.77
CA GLN A 90 7.63 -0.46 12.26
C GLN A 90 7.06 0.52 11.23
N THR A 91 7.15 0.19 9.95
CA THR A 91 6.71 1.04 8.85
C THR A 91 5.92 0.24 7.84
N MET A 92 4.74 0.73 7.48
CA MET A 92 3.94 0.22 6.38
C MET A 92 3.68 1.34 5.38
N MET A 93 3.89 1.06 4.09
CA MET A 93 3.62 2.00 3.01
C MET A 93 2.82 1.28 1.92
N VAL A 94 1.72 1.90 1.49
CA VAL A 94 0.90 1.42 0.37
C VAL A 94 0.83 2.56 -0.63
N THR A 95 1.32 2.31 -1.84
CA THR A 95 1.18 3.19 -3.00
C THR A 95 0.28 2.49 -4.01
N THR A 96 -0.74 3.19 -4.49
CA THR A 96 -1.71 2.64 -5.44
C THR A 96 -2.24 3.73 -6.37
N ILE A 97 -2.67 3.35 -7.56
CA ILE A 97 -3.38 4.25 -8.49
C ILE A 97 -4.91 4.24 -8.23
N PRO A 98 -5.63 5.33 -8.52
CA PRO A 98 -7.07 5.44 -8.28
C PRO A 98 -7.92 4.29 -8.86
N PRO A 99 -7.73 3.85 -10.12
CA PRO A 99 -8.53 2.75 -10.67
C PRO A 99 -8.43 1.45 -9.88
N HIS A 100 -7.26 1.17 -9.31
CA HIS A 100 -7.02 0.00 -8.47
C HIS A 100 -7.66 0.11 -7.09
N PHE A 101 -7.86 1.32 -6.61
CA PHE A 101 -8.55 1.57 -5.36
C PHE A 101 -10.08 1.52 -5.51
N PHE A 102 -10.63 2.10 -6.59
CA PHE A 102 -12.07 2.33 -6.75
C PHE A 102 -12.81 1.28 -7.60
N HIS A 103 -12.19 0.75 -8.65
CA HIS A 103 -12.93 0.13 -9.75
C HIS A 103 -12.54 -1.31 -10.04
N ILE A 104 -11.26 -1.67 -9.87
CA ILE A 104 -10.75 -3.00 -10.22
C ILE A 104 -10.78 -3.91 -8.99
N ASP A 105 -12.00 -4.29 -8.62
CA ASP A 105 -12.36 -5.49 -7.85
C ASP A 105 -11.73 -5.75 -6.46
N GLN A 106 -10.95 -4.85 -5.86
CA GLN A 106 -10.49 -5.02 -4.47
C GLN A 106 -10.39 -3.69 -3.75
N ARG A 107 -11.33 -3.46 -2.82
CA ARG A 107 -11.23 -2.38 -1.83
C ARG A 107 -10.03 -2.66 -0.94
N ILE A 108 -8.84 -2.21 -1.33
CA ILE A 108 -7.57 -2.31 -0.57
C ILE A 108 -7.78 -2.00 0.91
N MET A 109 -8.65 -1.03 1.20
CA MET A 109 -9.02 -0.63 2.54
C MET A 109 -9.61 -1.77 3.39
N ASP A 110 -10.49 -2.62 2.87
CA ASP A 110 -11.12 -3.63 3.72
C ASP A 110 -10.11 -4.69 4.23
N PRO A 111 -9.26 -5.31 3.39
CA PRO A 111 -8.17 -6.17 3.84
C PRO A 111 -7.15 -5.44 4.72
N LEU A 112 -6.80 -4.20 4.38
CA LEU A 112 -5.88 -3.39 5.18
C LEU A 112 -6.43 -3.12 6.59
N LEU A 113 -7.67 -2.66 6.69
CA LEU A 113 -8.37 -2.43 7.95
C LEU A 113 -8.50 -3.72 8.75
N HIS A 114 -8.80 -4.84 8.09
CA HIS A 114 -8.86 -6.14 8.73
C HIS A 114 -7.51 -6.55 9.33
N GLY A 115 -6.42 -6.43 8.57
CA GLY A 115 -5.08 -6.77 9.07
C GLY A 115 -4.60 -5.82 10.18
N LEU A 116 -4.90 -4.53 10.10
CA LEU A 116 -4.64 -3.56 11.17
C LEU A 116 -5.46 -3.88 12.43
N ASP A 117 -6.74 -4.26 12.27
CA ASP A 117 -7.60 -4.69 13.38
C ASP A 117 -7.01 -5.93 14.08
N GLN A 118 -6.54 -6.93 13.34
CA GLN A 118 -5.86 -8.09 13.89
C GLN A 118 -4.56 -7.71 14.61
N LEU A 119 -3.72 -6.88 13.98
CA LEU A 119 -2.46 -6.41 14.56
C LEU A 119 -2.69 -5.66 15.88
N SER A 120 -3.80 -4.90 15.98
CA SER A 120 -4.17 -4.18 17.22
C SER A 120 -4.50 -5.09 18.40
N ARG A 121 -4.89 -6.34 18.14
CA ARG A 121 -5.34 -7.33 19.13
C ARG A 121 -4.23 -8.29 19.58
N GLN A 122 -3.04 -8.20 18.99
CA GLN A 122 -1.92 -9.06 19.37
C GLN A 122 -1.43 -8.72 20.79
N GLY A 123 -1.24 -9.75 21.63
CA GLY A 123 -1.00 -9.60 23.08
C GLY A 123 0.27 -8.81 23.49
N GLY A 124 1.13 -8.42 22.55
CA GLY A 124 2.35 -7.63 22.78
C GLY A 124 2.31 -6.19 22.25
N GLY A 125 1.19 -5.75 21.68
CA GLY A 125 1.02 -4.46 21.01
C GLY A 125 1.83 -4.35 19.71
N SER A 126 1.29 -3.63 18.75
CA SER A 126 1.94 -3.36 17.46
C SER A 126 3.25 -2.61 17.65
N LYS A 127 4.25 -2.95 16.82
CA LYS A 127 5.51 -2.19 16.71
C LYS A 127 5.42 -1.05 15.69
N LEU A 128 4.29 -0.94 14.98
CA LEU A 128 4.05 0.07 13.95
C LEU A 128 4.23 1.47 14.52
N ARG A 129 5.08 2.26 13.86
CA ARG A 129 5.40 3.66 14.16
C ARG A 129 4.92 4.60 13.07
N SER A 130 4.89 4.13 11.83
CA SER A 130 4.42 4.92 10.69
C SER A 130 3.56 4.09 9.75
N LEU A 131 2.46 4.68 9.30
CA LEU A 131 1.58 4.17 8.25
C LEU A 131 1.49 5.24 7.15
N SER A 132 1.74 4.89 5.90
CA SER A 132 1.60 5.78 4.75
C SER A 132 0.69 5.14 3.70
N LEU A 133 -0.32 5.87 3.26
CA LEU A 133 -1.16 5.52 2.11
C LEU A 133 -0.99 6.62 1.06
N THR A 134 -0.55 6.26 -0.13
CA THR A 134 -0.34 7.20 -1.25
C THR A 134 -1.22 6.77 -2.41
N PHE A 135 -2.03 7.72 -2.87
CA PHE A 135 -2.81 7.61 -4.10
C PHE A 135 -2.04 8.35 -5.18
N ASP A 136 -1.46 7.60 -6.10
CA ASP A 136 -0.67 8.14 -7.18
C ASP A 136 -1.53 8.35 -8.41
N TYR A 137 -1.80 9.60 -8.76
CA TYR A 137 -2.61 9.95 -9.92
C TYR A 137 -1.77 10.15 -11.18
N ASP A 138 -0.44 9.95 -11.11
CA ASP A 138 0.57 10.21 -12.14
C ASP A 138 -0.06 10.51 -13.51
N ILE A 139 -0.28 11.81 -13.72
CA ILE A 139 -0.87 12.38 -14.92
C ILE A 139 0.34 12.71 -15.78
N ASP A 140 0.56 11.96 -16.85
CA ASP A 140 1.56 12.33 -17.84
C ASP A 140 1.29 13.78 -18.26
N ASP A 141 2.26 14.64 -18.00
CA ASP A 141 2.22 16.11 -18.02
C ASP A 141 2.07 16.70 -19.44
N GLU A 142 1.54 15.92 -20.40
CA GLU A 142 1.40 16.30 -21.79
C GLU A 142 -0.09 16.34 -22.18
N GLU A 143 -0.63 17.56 -22.16
CA GLU A 143 -1.90 17.96 -22.81
C GLU A 143 -3.19 17.63 -22.03
N ASP A 144 -3.50 18.43 -21.00
CA ASP A 144 -4.68 19.31 -21.00
C ASP A 144 -4.96 19.91 -19.60
N GLU A 145 -5.12 21.24 -19.55
CA GLU A 145 -5.40 22.04 -18.34
C GLU A 145 -6.83 21.89 -17.80
N ASP A 146 -7.48 20.74 -18.00
CA ASP A 146 -8.80 20.45 -17.46
C ASP A 146 -8.66 19.35 -16.39
N ASP A 147 -9.41 19.46 -15.29
CA ASP A 147 -9.45 18.52 -14.15
C ASP A 147 -9.98 17.10 -14.53
N GLN A 148 -9.75 16.66 -15.77
CA GLN A 148 -10.17 15.40 -16.38
C GLN A 148 -8.98 14.76 -17.09
N ILE A 149 -8.35 13.78 -16.44
CA ILE A 149 -7.67 12.71 -17.17
C ILE A 149 -8.77 12.02 -17.98
N GLU A 150 -8.62 11.76 -19.29
CA GLU A 150 -9.65 11.15 -20.17
C GLU A 150 -10.74 10.33 -19.42
N GLY A 151 -11.87 10.95 -19.08
CA GLY A 151 -13.02 10.30 -18.44
C GLY A 151 -12.99 10.08 -16.92
N TYR A 152 -11.93 10.47 -16.21
CA TYR A 152 -11.82 10.43 -14.74
C TYR A 152 -11.99 11.82 -14.12
N ASP A 153 -13.10 11.99 -13.40
CA ASP A 153 -13.31 13.17 -12.56
C ASP A 153 -12.57 12.95 -11.22
N ILE A 154 -11.31 13.38 -11.19
CA ILE A 154 -10.43 13.31 -10.01
C ILE A 154 -11.14 13.83 -8.76
N ARG A 155 -11.92 14.91 -8.91
CA ARG A 155 -12.59 15.53 -7.80
C ARG A 155 -13.76 14.69 -7.31
N ALA A 156 -14.54 14.10 -8.20
CA ALA A 156 -15.59 13.16 -7.84
C ALA A 156 -15.00 11.93 -7.13
N ASP A 157 -13.86 11.41 -7.57
CA ASP A 157 -13.19 10.27 -6.94
C ASP A 157 -12.63 10.63 -5.57
N LEU A 158 -12.03 11.81 -5.41
CA LEU A 158 -11.58 12.31 -4.11
C LEU A 158 -12.75 12.59 -3.15
N ASP A 159 -13.84 13.16 -3.64
CA ASP A 159 -15.04 13.42 -2.83
C ASP A 159 -15.65 12.08 -2.39
N ALA A 160 -15.78 11.10 -3.30
CA ALA A 160 -16.23 9.75 -2.99
C ALA A 160 -15.32 9.07 -1.96
N LEU A 161 -14.01 9.22 -2.11
CA LEU A 161 -13.03 8.69 -1.18
C LEU A 161 -13.19 9.28 0.21
N VAL A 162 -13.26 10.60 0.32
CA VAL A 162 -13.35 11.30 1.61
C VAL A 162 -14.64 10.98 2.35
N GLU A 163 -15.73 10.75 1.62
CA GLU A 163 -17.03 10.34 2.15
C GLU A 163 -17.10 8.87 2.57
N GLU A 164 -16.08 8.04 2.29
CA GLU A 164 -16.10 6.64 2.71
C GLU A 164 -16.02 6.47 4.24
N ASP A 165 -16.90 5.62 4.77
CA ASP A 165 -16.86 5.12 6.16
C ASP A 165 -15.56 4.35 6.50
N THR A 166 -14.73 4.03 5.51
CA THR A 166 -13.46 3.33 5.71
C THR A 166 -12.46 4.15 6.53
N TRP A 167 -12.50 5.49 6.43
CA TRP A 167 -11.62 6.36 7.22
C TRP A 167 -11.99 6.41 8.70
N SER A 168 -13.28 6.46 9.02
CA SER A 168 -13.72 6.44 10.43
C SER A 168 -13.34 5.10 11.08
N ARG A 169 -13.46 3.99 10.34
CA ARG A 169 -12.98 2.68 10.77
C ARG A 169 -11.47 2.63 10.95
N LEU A 170 -10.71 3.29 10.07
CA LEU A 170 -9.25 3.41 10.21
C LEU A 170 -8.90 4.15 11.51
N ASP A 171 -9.52 5.31 11.74
CA ASP A 171 -9.32 6.11 12.95
C ASP A 171 -9.64 5.29 14.21
N ASP A 172 -10.79 4.61 14.24
CA ASP A 172 -11.20 3.75 15.36
C ASP A 172 -10.21 2.62 15.65
N ILE A 173 -9.60 2.03 14.61
CA ILE A 173 -8.59 0.98 14.77
C ILE A 173 -7.28 1.57 15.31
N LEU A 174 -6.82 2.68 14.74
CA LEU A 174 -5.54 3.31 15.08
C LEU A 174 -5.56 3.96 16.48
N LEU A 175 -6.72 4.33 17.00
CA LEU A 175 -6.89 4.85 18.37
C LEU A 175 -6.78 3.78 19.47
N ARG A 176 -6.74 2.49 19.12
CA ARG A 176 -6.67 1.42 20.12
C ARG A 176 -5.31 1.32 20.78
N LEU A 177 -5.28 0.79 22.00
CA LEU A 177 -4.05 0.58 22.79
C LEU A 177 -2.98 -0.24 22.04
N GLY A 178 -3.40 -1.12 21.12
CA GLY A 178 -2.52 -1.88 20.25
C GLY A 178 -1.57 -1.02 19.41
N PHE A 179 -1.92 0.23 19.12
CA PHE A 179 -1.12 1.18 18.33
C PHE A 179 -0.52 2.32 19.15
N SER A 180 -0.31 2.12 20.46
CA SER A 180 0.32 3.11 21.36
C SER A 180 1.71 3.64 20.95
N ARG A 181 2.37 3.00 19.96
CA ARG A 181 3.68 3.40 19.41
C ARG A 181 3.59 4.16 18.08
N LEU A 182 2.40 4.26 17.50
CA LEU A 182 2.17 4.95 16.25
C LEU A 182 2.46 6.44 16.44
N LYS A 183 3.33 6.98 15.58
CA LYS A 183 3.77 8.37 15.63
C LYS A 183 3.25 9.21 14.47
N SER A 184 3.06 8.58 13.32
CA SER A 184 2.62 9.26 12.12
C SER A 184 1.70 8.37 11.29
N VAL A 185 0.66 8.99 10.76
CA VAL A 185 -0.22 8.43 9.73
C VAL A 185 -0.25 9.46 8.63
N THR A 186 0.11 9.07 7.42
CA THR A 186 0.13 9.97 6.27
C THR A 186 -0.77 9.38 5.20
N ILE A 187 -1.70 10.18 4.72
CA ILE A 187 -2.55 9.84 3.59
C ILE A 187 -2.34 10.95 2.57
N THR A 188 -1.75 10.61 1.42
CA THR A 188 -1.29 11.56 0.41
C THR A 188 -1.97 11.27 -0.91
N PHE A 189 -2.40 12.33 -1.57
CA PHE A 189 -2.79 12.35 -2.97
C PHE A 189 -1.68 12.99 -3.77
N ASP A 190 -1.05 12.22 -4.65
CA ASP A 190 0.06 12.64 -5.50
C ASP A 190 -0.49 12.97 -6.88
N PHE A 191 -0.45 14.26 -7.25
CA PHE A 191 -0.94 14.82 -8.50
C PHE A 191 0.17 15.67 -9.11
N PRO A 192 1.13 15.11 -9.86
CA PRO A 192 2.25 15.90 -10.36
C PRO A 192 1.82 17.26 -10.94
N PRO A 193 2.41 18.40 -10.52
CA PRO A 193 3.51 18.58 -9.56
C PRO A 193 3.10 18.73 -8.07
N TYR A 194 1.82 18.60 -7.75
CA TYR A 194 1.22 18.79 -6.43
C TYR A 194 1.18 17.51 -5.58
N LYS A 195 1.39 17.66 -4.27
CA LYS A 195 1.09 16.61 -3.28
C LYS A 195 0.18 17.21 -2.21
N ILE A 196 -0.95 16.57 -1.97
CA ILE A 196 -1.96 17.05 -1.03
C ILE A 196 -2.20 15.98 0.03
N SER A 197 -2.13 16.34 1.31
CA SER A 197 -2.50 15.43 2.38
C SER A 197 -4.03 15.37 2.58
N LEU A 198 -4.55 14.26 3.09
CA LEU A 198 -5.98 14.15 3.43
C LEU A 198 -6.44 15.23 4.43
N GLU A 199 -5.56 15.62 5.37
CA GLU A 199 -5.85 16.68 6.35
C GLU A 199 -6.01 18.05 5.66
N ASP A 200 -5.15 18.35 4.70
CA ASP A 200 -5.23 19.58 3.91
C ASP A 200 -6.49 19.61 3.04
N TRP A 201 -6.92 18.46 2.51
CA TRP A 201 -8.14 18.33 1.72
C TRP A 201 -9.43 18.49 2.56
N ARG A 202 -9.49 17.86 3.75
CA ARG A 202 -10.66 17.91 4.65
C ARG A 202 -10.93 19.28 5.28
N THR A 203 -9.95 20.18 5.28
CA THR A 203 -10.11 21.50 5.87
C THR A 203 -10.97 22.38 4.96
N PRO A 204 -12.15 22.88 5.38
CA PRO A 204 -13.05 23.62 4.51
C PRO A 204 -12.41 24.92 4.02
N ARG A 205 -12.02 24.94 2.73
CA ARG A 205 -11.58 26.09 1.93
C ARG A 205 -10.34 26.85 2.43
N ARG A 206 -9.24 26.65 1.73
CA ARG A 206 -8.72 27.78 0.95
C ARG A 206 -9.12 27.54 -0.51
N PRO A 207 -9.64 28.53 -1.25
CA PRO A 207 -9.58 28.44 -2.70
C PRO A 207 -8.12 28.15 -3.05
N PHE A 208 -7.86 27.37 -4.10
CA PHE A 208 -6.53 27.29 -4.71
C PHE A 208 -5.98 28.70 -4.80
N CYS A 209 -5.15 29.09 -3.83
CA CYS A 209 -4.55 30.40 -3.80
C CYS A 209 -3.45 30.30 -4.83
N ARG A 210 -3.83 30.62 -6.09
CA ARG A 210 -2.91 31.11 -7.11
C ARG A 210 -1.92 32.03 -6.41
N ARG A 211 -0.70 31.55 -6.17
CA ARG A 211 0.43 32.44 -5.99
C ARG A 211 0.74 32.98 -7.38
N TRP A 212 0.08 34.07 -7.73
CA TRP A 212 0.69 35.04 -8.62
C TRP A 212 1.94 35.57 -7.88
N ARG A 213 3.10 35.22 -8.40
CA ARG A 213 4.33 36.00 -8.29
C ARG A 213 4.90 35.98 -9.71
N GLY A 214 5.31 37.07 -10.32
CA GLY A 214 5.55 38.45 -9.91
C GLY A 214 6.38 39.04 -11.03
#